data_AF-A0AAV7KG05-F1
#
_entry.id   AF-A0AAV7KG05-F1
#
_cell.length_a   1.000
_cell.length_b   1.000
_cell.length_c   1.000
_cell.angle_alpha   90.00
_cell.angle_beta   90.00
_cell.angle_gamma   90.00
#
_symmetry.space_group_name_H-M   'P 1'
#
loop_
_entity.id
_entity.type
_entity.pdbx_description
1 polymer ?
#
loop_
_entity_poly.entity_id
_entity_poly.type
_entity_poly.pdbx_seq_one_letter_code
_entity_poly.pdbx_strand_id
1 'polypeptide(L)' 'MDRVQEEIEQYKKELARERAKVSDSAHEIIQYTTREADPLRDGVTNADNPFKKNESARSVVVSSVNN' A
#
# COMPACT_ATOMS: atom_id res chain seq x y z
N MET A 1 7.12 44.49 6.64
CA MET A 1 7.66 44.01 7.92
C MET A 1 6.94 42.73 8.35
N ASP A 2 5.62 42.65 8.19
CA ASP A 2 4.78 41.54 8.69
C ASP A 2 5.12 40.15 8.10
N ARG A 3 5.35 40.03 6.78
CA ARG A 3 5.68 38.74 6.15
C ARG A 3 6.95 38.07 6.68
N VAL A 4 7.98 38.86 6.98
CA VAL A 4 9.24 38.34 7.53
C VAL A 4 9.02 37.83 8.94
N GLN A 5 8.16 38.49 9.71
CA GLN A 5 7.82 38.05 11.06
C GLN A 5 6.98 36.77 11.05
N GLU A 6 6.05 36.63 10.10
CA GLU A 6 5.32 35.37 9.88
C GLU A 6 6.25 34.21 9.53
N GLU A 7 7.22 34.43 8.64
CA GLU A 7 8.24 33.42 8.27
C GLU A 7 9.12 33.03 9.48
N ILE A 8 9.50 34.00 10.32
CA ILE A 8 10.24 33.73 11.56
C ILE A 8 9.42 32.88 12.53
N GLU A 9 8.14 33.22 12.73
CA GLU A 9 7.26 32.43 13.59
C GLU A 9 7.03 31.02 13.04
N GLN A 10 7.00 30.86 11.71
CA GLN A 10 6.94 29.56 11.06
C GLN A 10 8.22 28.74 11.31
N TYR A 11 9.41 29.33 11.17
CA TYR A 11 10.66 28.63 11.42
C TYR A 11 10.82 28.21 12.89
N LYS A 12 10.34 29.01 13.84
CA LYS A 12 10.33 28.62 15.26
C LYS A 12 9.49 27.35 15.48
N LYS A 13 8.34 27.24 14.81
CA LYS A 13 7.49 26.04 14.89
C LYS A 13 8.16 24.82 14.28
N GLU A 14 8.82 24.97 13.13
CA GLU A 14 9.53 23.88 12.47
C GLU A 14 10.74 23.40 13.27
N LEU A 15 11.47 24.32 13.90
CA LEU A 15 12.62 24.02 14.74
C LEU A 15 12.22 23.27 16.02
N ALA A 16 11.05 23.60 16.60
CA ALA A 16 10.53 22.96 17.80
C ALA A 16 10.08 21.50 17.58
N ARG A 17 10.06 21.01 16.33
CA ARG A 17 9.64 19.65 16.02
C ARG A 17 10.72 18.64 16.43
N GLU A 18 10.37 17.73 17.32
CA GLU A 18 11.24 16.61 17.70
C GLU A 18 11.50 15.70 16.50
N ARG A 19 12.76 15.26 16.35
CA ARG A 19 13.19 14.37 15.28
C ARG A 19 13.62 13.02 15.86
N ALA A 20 13.14 11.95 15.26
CA ALA A 20 13.66 10.61 15.52
C ALA A 20 15.02 10.41 14.83
N LYS A 21 15.82 9.47 15.33
CA LYS A 21 17.04 9.04 14.62
C LYS A 21 16.64 8.34 13.34
N VAL A 22 17.35 8.64 12.25
CA VAL A 22 17.10 8.03 10.94
C VAL A 22 17.25 6.51 11.00
N SER A 23 18.17 5.99 11.81
CA SER A 23 18.34 4.54 12.03
C SER A 23 17.07 3.88 12.56
N ASP A 24 16.41 4.53 13.51
CA ASP A 24 15.27 3.96 14.22
C ASP A 24 14.05 3.98 13.30
N SER A 25 13.83 5.10 12.59
CA SER A 25 12.79 5.20 11.56
C SER A 25 13.01 4.20 10.41
N ALA A 26 14.26 3.99 9.96
CA ALA A 26 14.56 3.00 8.94
C ALA A 26 14.25 1.57 9.41
N HIS A 27 14.57 1.26 10.67
CA HIS A 27 14.26 -0.03 11.26
C HIS A 27 12.75 -0.27 11.36
N GLU A 28 11.97 0.74 11.78
CA GLU A 28 10.51 0.66 11.83
C GLU A 28 9.90 0.41 10.45
N ILE A 29 10.41 1.07 9.41
CA ILE A 29 9.96 0.86 8.02
C ILE A 29 10.26 -0.58 7.57
N ILE A 30 11.46 -1.09 7.86
CA ILE A 30 11.83 -2.47 7.54
C ILE A 30 10.88 -3.44 8.23
N GLN A 31 10.66 -3.26 9.54
CA GLN A 31 9.72 -4.10 10.28
C GLN A 31 8.31 -4.03 9.67
N TYR A 32 7.81 -2.84 9.37
CA TYR A 32 6.47 -2.68 8.79
C TYR A 32 6.33 -3.42 7.46
N THR A 33 7.29 -3.25 6.57
CA THR A 33 7.25 -3.80 5.20
C THR A 33 7.52 -5.30 5.10
N THR A 34 8.02 -5.93 6.17
CA THR A 34 8.37 -7.36 6.21
C THR A 34 7.44 -8.20 7.07
N ARG A 35 6.50 -7.58 7.80
CA ARG A 35 5.59 -8.28 8.72
C ARG A 35 4.63 -9.24 8.03
N GLU A 36 4.16 -8.89 6.83
CA GLU A 36 3.15 -9.66 6.11
C GLU A 36 3.59 -9.92 4.67
N ALA A 37 3.03 -11.00 4.10
CA ALA A 37 3.19 -11.30 2.69
C ALA A 37 2.33 -10.34 1.87
N ASP A 38 2.93 -9.77 0.82
CA ASP A 38 2.26 -8.88 -0.11
C ASP A 38 1.93 -9.67 -1.39
N PRO A 39 0.64 -9.89 -1.73
CA PRO A 39 0.22 -10.60 -2.93
C PRO A 39 0.84 -10.11 -4.25
N LEU A 40 1.20 -8.83 -4.34
CA LEU A 40 1.81 -8.24 -5.52
C LEU A 40 3.33 -8.42 -5.55
N ARG A 41 3.98 -8.43 -4.38
CA ARG A 41 5.42 -8.67 -4.25
C ARG A 41 5.76 -10.16 -4.29
N ASP A 42 5.06 -10.95 -3.48
CA ASP A 42 5.36 -12.33 -3.16
C ASP A 42 4.56 -13.31 -4.05
N GLY A 43 3.53 -12.81 -4.72
CA GLY A 43 2.61 -13.59 -5.53
C GLY A 43 1.57 -14.32 -4.68
N VAL A 44 0.50 -14.74 -5.33
CA VAL A 44 -0.54 -15.61 -4.74
C VAL A 44 -0.73 -16.83 -5.61
N THR A 45 -1.23 -17.92 -5.02
CA THR A 45 -1.57 -19.11 -5.80
C THR A 45 -2.67 -18.77 -6.81
N ASN A 46 -2.79 -19.61 -7.85
CA ASN A 46 -3.86 -19.44 -8.83
C ASN A 46 -5.26 -19.57 -8.23
N ALA A 47 -5.40 -20.36 -7.14
CA ALA A 47 -6.68 -20.56 -6.46
C ALA A 47 -7.09 -19.33 -5.64
N ASP A 48 -6.10 -18.64 -5.05
CA ASP A 48 -6.32 -17.44 -4.25
C ASP A 48 -6.42 -16.16 -5.10
N ASN A 49 -6.14 -16.26 -6.41
CA ASN A 49 -6.23 -15.13 -7.33
C ASN A 49 -7.66 -15.00 -7.92
N PRO A 50 -8.47 -14.01 -7.47
CA PRO A 50 -9.85 -13.85 -7.93
C PRO A 50 -9.96 -13.44 -9.41
N PHE A 51 -8.84 -13.04 -10.03
CA PHE A 51 -8.80 -12.62 -11.43
C PHE A 51 -8.42 -13.76 -12.39
N LYS A 52 -7.99 -14.93 -11.88
CA LYS A 52 -7.79 -16.10 -12.74
C LYS A 52 -9.13 -16.78 -13.04
N LYS A 53 -9.45 -16.88 -14.34
CA LYS A 53 -10.62 -17.60 -14.82
C LYS A 53 -10.49 -19.08 -14.45
N ASN A 54 -11.38 -19.57 -13.60
CA ASN A 54 -11.65 -21.00 -13.50
C ASN A 54 -12.17 -21.46 -14.86
N GLU A 55 -11.36 -22.21 -15.62
CA GLU A 55 -11.75 -22.75 -16.93
C GLU A 55 -13.04 -23.61 -16.83
N SER A 56 -13.36 -24.10 -15.64
CA SER A 56 -14.57 -24.86 -15.31
C SER A 56 -15.88 -24.05 -15.39
N ALA A 57 -15.85 -22.72 -15.30
CA ALA A 57 -17.05 -21.89 -15.36
C ALA A 57 -17.55 -21.62 -16.79
N ARG A 58 -16.83 -22.07 -17.82
CA ARG A 58 -17.13 -21.78 -19.22
C ARG A 58 -18.06 -22.80 -19.89
N SER A 59 -18.49 -23.85 -19.18
CA SER A 59 -19.21 -25.01 -19.75
C SER A 59 -20.74 -25.00 -19.58
N VAL A 60 -21.37 -23.99 -18.95
CA VAL A 60 -22.78 -24.08 -18.51
C VAL A 60 -23.79 -23.30 -19.39
N VAL A 61 -23.38 -22.66 -20.49
CA VAL A 61 -24.30 -21.81 -21.28
C VAL A 61 -24.26 -22.11 -22.78
N VAL A 62 -24.36 -23.38 -23.21
CA VAL A 62 -24.68 -23.72 -24.61
C VAL A 62 -25.43 -25.07 -24.71
N SER A 63 -26.60 -25.21 -24.08
CA SER A 63 -27.42 -26.43 -24.29
C SER A 63 -28.95 -26.23 -24.27
N SER A 64 -29.46 -25.01 -24.34
CA SER A 64 -30.92 -24.76 -24.20
C SER A 64 -31.60 -24.13 -25.42
N VAL A 65 -30.99 -24.19 -26.62
CA VAL A 65 -31.66 -23.76 -27.86
C VAL A 65 -31.60 -24.92 -28.85
N ASN A 66 -32.57 -25.83 -28.75
CA ASN A 66 -33.13 -26.62 -29.84
C ASN A 66 -34.19 -27.57 -29.25
N ASN A 67 -35.44 -27.09 -29.26
CA ASN A 67 -36.65 -27.91 -29.28
C ASN A 67 -37.56 -27.32 -30.36
#